data_AF-A0A914P6S7-F1
#
_entry.id   AF-A0A914P6S7-F1
#
_cell.length_a   1.000
_cell.length_b   1.000
_cell.length_c   1.000
_cell.angle_alpha   90.00
_cell.angle_beta   90.00
_cell.angle_gamma   90.00
#
_symmetry.space_group_name_H-M   'P 1'
#
loop_
_entity.id
_entity.type
_entity.pdbx_description
1 polymer ?
#
loop_
_entity_poly.entity_id
_entity_poly.type
_entity_poly.pdbx_seq_one_letter_code
_entity_poly.pdbx_strand_id
1 'polypeptide(L)'
;MHYRPEQKAIILFESGARIHQTTHDWPKSTLPSQFSMKFRKHINQKRLISIKQLGVDRIVDMQFGEEERACHVIVELYDRGNIILTDNNYIILNVLRPRTDKDTDVRFSVREKYQIERARQLAYLPSEETIGLFLNHAKKGEILRKALIKHVPFSSALLDHVLISVGLPADCKIGIDLDGSLASIEKVKEALKLAEEIQENIHKNPTKGYICYQTHQLGDGTVAETYHEYHPYNFSQFTLPTSKFGVHEYPTFSEAIDKFYSVLDEQKAEQKALAAEKQALKASVRSFF
;
A
#
# COMPACT_ATOMS: atom_id res chain seq x y z
N MET A 1 -15.14 15.52 -5.04
CA MET A 1 -13.97 16.26 -5.57
C MET A 1 -14.46 17.48 -6.34
N HIS A 2 -14.05 18.69 -5.93
CA HIS A 2 -14.34 19.90 -6.71
C HIS A 2 -13.40 19.95 -7.93
N TYR A 3 -13.98 20.03 -9.12
CA TYR A 3 -13.28 20.27 -10.38
C TYR A 3 -12.52 21.59 -10.30
N ARG A 4 -11.18 21.54 -10.23
CA ARG A 4 -10.28 22.70 -10.35
C ARG A 4 -9.58 22.65 -11.70
N PRO A 5 -10.02 23.43 -12.71
CA PRO A 5 -9.57 23.29 -14.10
C PRO A 5 -8.08 23.63 -14.36
N GLU A 6 -7.32 24.14 -13.39
CA GLU A 6 -5.96 24.65 -13.63
C GLU A 6 -4.83 23.98 -12.84
N GLN A 7 -5.12 23.01 -11.96
CA GLN A 7 -4.06 22.33 -11.22
C GLN A 7 -3.48 21.16 -12.03
N LYS A 8 -2.28 21.36 -12.58
CA LYS A 8 -1.44 20.26 -13.04
C LYS A 8 -1.00 19.46 -11.82
N ALA A 9 -1.41 18.20 -11.75
CA ALA A 9 -0.93 17.25 -10.76
C ALA A 9 0.05 16.27 -11.43
N ILE A 10 1.16 15.98 -10.74
CA ILE A 10 2.10 14.93 -11.16
C ILE A 10 1.78 13.70 -10.33
N ILE A 11 1.41 12.60 -11.00
CA ILE A 11 1.13 11.33 -10.34
C ILE A 11 2.34 10.42 -10.55
N LEU A 12 2.93 9.95 -9.45
CA LEU A 12 3.96 8.93 -9.47
C LEU A 12 3.35 7.60 -9.04
N PHE A 13 3.57 6.57 -9.83
CA PHE A 13 3.23 5.20 -9.47
C PHE A 13 4.40 4.26 -9.75
N GLU A 14 4.58 3.31 -8.85
CA GLU A 14 5.61 2.28 -8.89
C GLU A 14 4.94 0.92 -8.71
N SER A 15 5.21 0.04 -9.66
CA SER A 15 4.57 -1.27 -9.73
C SER A 15 4.86 -2.11 -8.48
N GLY A 16 3.80 -2.50 -7.77
CA GLY A 16 3.88 -3.29 -6.54
C GLY A 16 4.25 -2.53 -5.27
N ALA A 17 4.39 -1.20 -5.34
CA ALA A 17 4.83 -0.39 -4.19
C ALA A 17 3.85 0.74 -3.84
N ARG A 18 3.66 1.71 -4.75
CA ARG A 18 2.97 2.97 -4.40
C ARG A 18 2.31 3.66 -5.58
N ILE A 19 1.33 4.50 -5.27
CA ILE A 19 0.79 5.55 -6.14
C ILE A 19 0.52 6.78 -5.27
N HIS A 20 0.95 7.95 -5.69
CA HIS A 20 0.73 9.20 -4.98
C HIS A 20 0.91 10.40 -5.91
N GLN A 21 0.36 11.54 -5.50
CA GLN A 21 0.71 12.81 -6.11
C GLN A 21 2.07 13.25 -5.57
N THR A 22 2.94 13.75 -6.45
CA THR A 22 4.27 14.24 -6.07
C THR A 22 4.44 15.69 -6.52
N THR A 23 5.23 16.45 -5.77
CA THR A 23 5.69 17.79 -6.19
C THR A 23 7.15 17.80 -6.62
N HIS A 24 7.85 16.67 -6.45
CA HIS A 24 9.25 16.51 -6.80
C HIS A 24 9.42 16.43 -8.32
N ASP A 25 10.46 17.09 -8.83
CA ASP A 25 10.85 16.97 -10.24
C ASP A 25 11.79 15.77 -10.40
N TRP A 26 11.25 14.68 -10.92
CA TRP A 26 11.99 13.44 -11.10
C TRP A 26 12.82 13.51 -12.40
N PRO A 27 14.09 13.07 -12.38
CA PRO A 27 14.93 13.10 -13.57
C PRO A 27 14.32 12.24 -14.67
N LYS A 28 14.05 12.87 -15.82
CA LYS A 28 13.44 12.22 -16.98
C LYS A 28 14.52 11.56 -17.82
N SER A 29 14.37 10.27 -18.11
CA SER A 29 15.23 9.60 -19.09
C SER A 29 15.14 10.31 -20.44
N THR A 30 16.29 10.61 -21.05
CA THR A 30 16.40 11.20 -22.39
C THR A 30 15.83 10.27 -23.45
N LEU A 31 15.95 8.95 -23.24
CA LEU A 31 15.38 7.92 -24.11
C LEU A 31 14.17 7.26 -23.42
N PRO A 32 12.94 7.52 -23.89
CA PRO A 32 11.75 6.90 -23.31
C PRO A 32 11.72 5.41 -23.63
N SER A 33 11.34 4.59 -22.64
CA SER A 33 11.13 3.16 -22.86
C SER A 33 9.99 2.90 -23.84
N GLN A 34 9.98 1.74 -24.49
CA GLN A 34 8.87 1.30 -25.36
C GLN A 34 7.53 1.34 -24.62
N PHE A 35 7.55 0.97 -23.33
CA PHE A 35 6.40 1.08 -22.45
C PHE A 35 5.90 2.52 -22.31
N SER A 36 6.81 3.46 -22.03
CA SER A 36 6.49 4.89 -21.92
C SER A 36 5.94 5.46 -23.22
N MET A 37 6.47 5.04 -24.37
CA MET A 37 6.00 5.49 -25.68
C MET A 37 4.57 5.03 -25.98
N LYS A 38 4.20 3.81 -25.58
CA LYS A 38 2.82 3.33 -25.69
C LYS A 38 1.86 4.18 -24.85
N PHE A 39 2.23 4.51 -23.61
CA PHE A 39 1.45 5.43 -22.79
C PHE A 39 1.32 6.79 -23.48
N ARG A 40 2.42 7.39 -23.96
CA ARG A 40 2.36 8.67 -24.69
C ARG A 40 1.43 8.62 -25.90
N LYS A 41 1.43 7.52 -26.66
CA LYS A 41 0.54 7.34 -27.81
C LYS A 41 -0.94 7.28 -27.43
N HIS A 42 -1.29 6.64 -26.31
CA HIS A 42 -2.68 6.32 -25.97
C HIS A 42 -3.33 7.26 -24.95
N ILE A 43 -2.56 7.90 -24.05
CA ILE A 43 -3.11 8.71 -22.94
C ILE A 43 -2.71 10.19 -22.96
N ASN A 44 -1.67 10.61 -23.69
CA ASN A 44 -1.08 11.96 -23.54
C ASN A 44 -2.03 13.13 -23.85
N GLN A 45 -3.00 12.94 -24.74
CA GLN A 45 -3.99 13.96 -25.11
C GLN A 45 -5.35 13.73 -24.43
N LYS A 46 -5.44 12.75 -23.52
CA LYS A 46 -6.68 12.39 -22.85
C LYS A 46 -6.69 12.94 -21.44
N ARG A 47 -7.87 13.38 -21.01
CA ARG A 47 -8.10 13.81 -19.62
C ARG A 47 -8.34 12.60 -18.74
N LEU A 48 -7.83 12.64 -17.52
CA LEU A 48 -8.21 11.67 -16.49
C LEU A 48 -9.66 11.95 -16.07
N ILE A 49 -10.52 10.95 -16.21
CA ILE A 49 -11.97 11.05 -15.95
C ILE A 49 -12.31 10.44 -14.60
N SER A 50 -11.73 9.28 -14.27
CA SER A 50 -11.99 8.60 -13.01
C SER A 50 -10.76 7.87 -12.49
N ILE A 51 -10.69 7.77 -11.15
CA ILE A 51 -9.77 6.90 -10.42
C ILE A 51 -10.64 6.07 -9.49
N LYS A 52 -10.54 4.75 -9.57
CA LYS A 52 -11.33 3.83 -8.74
C LYS A 52 -10.47 2.65 -8.30
N GLN A 53 -10.73 2.17 -7.10
CA GLN A 53 -10.21 0.89 -6.64
C GLN A 53 -11.05 -0.24 -7.25
N LEU A 54 -10.41 -1.31 -7.73
CA LEU A 54 -11.13 -2.51 -8.17
C LEU A 54 -11.36 -3.44 -6.98
N GLY A 55 -12.61 -3.54 -6.55
CA GLY A 55 -13.01 -4.35 -5.39
C GLY A 55 -12.35 -3.86 -4.10
N VAL A 56 -11.89 -4.79 -3.26
CA VAL A 56 -11.06 -4.53 -2.07
C VAL A 56 -9.57 -4.84 -2.30
N ASP A 57 -9.21 -5.16 -3.54
CA ASP A 57 -7.83 -5.46 -3.88
C ASP A 57 -7.00 -4.19 -4.03
N ARG A 58 -5.68 -4.36 -3.91
CA ARG A 58 -4.70 -3.29 -4.07
C ARG A 58 -4.48 -2.99 -5.55
N ILE A 59 -5.56 -2.68 -6.26
CA ILE A 59 -5.59 -2.44 -7.71
C ILE A 59 -6.34 -1.14 -7.97
N VAL A 60 -5.68 -0.22 -8.66
CA VAL A 60 -6.23 1.08 -9.03
C VAL A 60 -6.48 1.10 -10.54
N ASP A 61 -7.69 1.43 -10.95
CA ASP A 61 -8.06 1.70 -12.34
C ASP A 61 -8.21 3.21 -12.55
N MET A 62 -7.37 3.76 -13.42
CA MET A 62 -7.41 5.15 -13.87
C MET A 62 -7.92 5.23 -15.31
N GLN A 63 -9.07 5.86 -15.50
CA GLN A 63 -9.70 6.02 -16.82
C GLN A 63 -9.30 7.34 -17.47
N PHE A 64 -8.78 7.27 -18.69
CA PHE A 64 -8.42 8.42 -19.52
C PHE A 64 -9.31 8.49 -20.76
N GLY A 65 -10.01 9.61 -20.94
CA GLY A 65 -10.99 9.81 -22.01
C GLY A 65 -12.31 9.09 -21.76
N GLU A 66 -13.26 9.31 -22.67
CA GLU A 66 -14.65 8.85 -22.57
C GLU A 66 -15.02 7.96 -23.76
N GLU A 67 -16.10 7.18 -23.59
CA GLU A 67 -16.70 6.34 -24.62
C GLU A 67 -15.69 5.40 -25.33
N GLU A 68 -15.73 5.33 -26.66
CA GLU A 68 -14.87 4.47 -27.49
C GLU A 68 -13.40 4.89 -27.46
N ARG A 69 -13.11 6.11 -27.01
CA ARG A 69 -11.75 6.62 -26.86
C ARG A 69 -11.24 6.45 -25.43
N ALA A 70 -11.97 5.81 -24.52
CA ALA A 70 -11.48 5.55 -23.19
C ALA A 70 -10.26 4.58 -23.23
N CYS A 71 -9.28 4.85 -22.39
CA CYS A 71 -8.19 3.93 -22.08
C CYS A 71 -8.07 3.82 -20.56
N HIS A 72 -7.73 2.64 -20.07
CA HIS A 72 -7.53 2.41 -18.65
C HIS A 72 -6.07 2.13 -18.35
N VAL A 73 -5.57 2.73 -17.27
CA VAL A 73 -4.27 2.43 -16.69
C VAL A 73 -4.52 1.73 -15.36
N ILE A 74 -4.22 0.44 -15.34
CA ILE A 74 -4.42 -0.42 -14.19
C ILE A 74 -3.08 -0.56 -13.47
N VAL A 75 -3.05 -0.19 -12.20
CA VAL A 75 -1.87 -0.21 -11.34
C VAL A 75 -2.12 -1.18 -10.20
N GLU A 76 -1.33 -2.24 -10.17
CA GLU A 76 -1.39 -3.27 -9.13
C GLU A 76 -0.27 -3.04 -8.09
N LEU A 77 -0.69 -2.88 -6.83
CA LEU A 77 0.13 -2.45 -5.70
C LEU A 77 0.38 -3.58 -4.68
N TYR A 78 0.40 -4.83 -5.15
CA TYR A 78 0.77 -6.01 -4.36
C TYR A 78 2.16 -6.52 -4.76
N ASP A 79 2.77 -7.41 -3.95
CA ASP A 79 4.05 -8.03 -4.33
C ASP A 79 3.91 -8.67 -5.70
N ARG A 80 4.86 -8.42 -6.61
CA ARG A 80 4.78 -8.84 -8.02
C ARG A 80 3.66 -8.20 -8.86
N GLY A 81 2.99 -7.16 -8.38
CA GLY A 81 2.01 -6.39 -9.14
C GLY A 81 2.57 -5.85 -10.46
N ASN A 82 1.69 -5.39 -11.33
CA ASN A 82 2.02 -4.90 -12.66
C ASN A 82 1.49 -3.49 -12.94
N ILE A 83 1.85 -2.95 -14.11
CA ILE A 83 1.21 -1.78 -14.69
C ILE A 83 0.74 -2.16 -16.08
N ILE A 84 -0.56 -1.98 -16.32
CA ILE A 84 -1.24 -2.47 -17.51
C ILE A 84 -1.99 -1.31 -18.15
N LEU A 85 -1.87 -1.18 -19.46
CA LEU A 85 -2.62 -0.25 -20.28
C LEU A 85 -3.65 -1.02 -21.09
N THR A 86 -4.92 -0.64 -21.01
CA THR A 86 -6.00 -1.25 -21.78
C THR A 86 -6.78 -0.23 -22.59
N ASP A 87 -7.57 -0.70 -23.56
CA ASP A 87 -8.62 0.08 -24.19
C ASP A 87 -9.89 0.17 -23.31
N ASN A 88 -10.98 0.70 -23.88
CA ASN A 88 -12.28 0.87 -23.24
C ASN A 88 -12.97 -0.46 -22.88
N ASN A 89 -12.62 -1.57 -23.55
CA ASN A 89 -13.17 -2.90 -23.32
C ASN A 89 -12.28 -3.74 -22.39
N TYR A 90 -11.30 -3.11 -21.74
CA TYR A 90 -10.27 -3.75 -20.92
C TYR A 90 -9.38 -4.73 -21.71
N ILE A 91 -9.23 -4.55 -23.03
CA ILE A 91 -8.27 -5.32 -23.82
C ILE A 91 -6.87 -4.73 -23.62
N ILE A 92 -5.92 -5.57 -23.23
CA ILE A 92 -4.55 -5.17 -22.91
C ILE A 92 -3.84 -4.66 -24.16
N LEU A 93 -3.50 -3.37 -24.17
CA LEU A 93 -2.69 -2.72 -25.18
C LEU A 93 -1.20 -2.83 -24.90
N ASN A 94 -0.83 -2.81 -23.61
CA ASN A 94 0.54 -2.97 -23.17
C ASN A 94 0.61 -3.41 -21.70
N VAL A 95 1.69 -4.09 -21.33
CA VAL A 95 1.94 -4.54 -19.95
C VAL A 95 3.42 -4.31 -19.60
N LEU A 96 3.71 -3.88 -18.38
CA LEU A 96 5.08 -3.61 -17.95
C LEU A 96 5.91 -4.90 -17.86
N ARG A 97 5.33 -5.94 -17.24
CA ARG A 97 5.97 -7.26 -17.08
C ARG A 97 5.03 -8.35 -17.62
N PRO A 98 5.23 -8.86 -18.85
CA PRO A 98 4.44 -9.98 -19.36
C PRO A 98 4.65 -11.20 -18.47
N ARG A 99 3.57 -11.85 -18.04
CA ARG A 99 3.61 -13.06 -17.22
C ARG A 99 2.48 -13.99 -17.59
N THR A 100 2.79 -15.29 -17.56
CA THR A 100 1.79 -16.36 -17.51
C THR A 100 1.76 -16.81 -16.06
N ASP A 101 0.66 -16.54 -15.38
CA ASP A 101 0.49 -17.03 -14.02
C ASP A 101 0.20 -18.53 -14.07
N LYS A 102 1.13 -19.34 -13.55
CA LYS A 102 1.05 -20.82 -13.64
C LYS A 102 -0.10 -21.39 -12.80
N ASP A 103 -0.48 -20.68 -11.73
CA ASP A 103 -1.51 -21.13 -10.79
C ASP A 103 -2.92 -20.72 -11.22
N THR A 104 -3.06 -19.71 -12.08
CA THR A 104 -4.38 -19.15 -12.44
C THR A 104 -4.68 -19.14 -13.95
N ASP A 105 -3.77 -19.68 -14.76
CA ASP A 105 -3.81 -19.76 -16.23
C ASP A 105 -4.09 -18.41 -16.93
N VAL A 106 -3.84 -17.29 -16.24
CA VAL A 106 -4.01 -15.95 -16.83
C VAL A 106 -2.73 -15.54 -17.53
N ARG A 107 -2.88 -15.26 -18.82
CA ARG A 107 -1.85 -14.64 -19.64
C ARG A 107 -2.05 -13.14 -19.60
N PHE A 108 -1.18 -12.46 -18.85
CA PHE A 108 -1.04 -11.01 -18.98
C PHE A 108 -0.23 -10.71 -20.24
N SER A 109 -0.91 -10.82 -21.38
CA SER A 109 -0.37 -10.66 -22.72
C SER A 109 -1.17 -9.62 -23.49
N VAL A 110 -0.50 -8.95 -24.43
CA VAL A 110 -1.15 -7.96 -25.29
C VAL A 110 -2.27 -8.66 -26.10
N ARG A 111 -3.41 -7.97 -26.25
CA ARG A 111 -4.67 -8.41 -26.89
C ARG A 111 -5.56 -9.33 -26.07
N GLU A 112 -5.16 -9.71 -24.86
CA GLU A 112 -6.04 -10.42 -23.93
C GLU A 112 -6.92 -9.44 -23.14
N LYS A 113 -8.09 -9.89 -22.67
CA LYS A 113 -8.96 -9.08 -21.81
C LYS A 113 -8.46 -9.13 -20.36
N TYR A 114 -8.24 -7.96 -19.74
CA TYR A 114 -7.97 -7.86 -18.31
C TYR A 114 -9.23 -8.21 -17.52
N GLN A 115 -9.09 -9.16 -16.59
CA GLN A 115 -10.20 -9.74 -15.85
C GLN A 115 -10.48 -8.94 -14.58
N ILE A 116 -11.16 -7.80 -14.73
CA ILE A 116 -11.56 -6.95 -13.60
C ILE A 116 -12.47 -7.69 -12.61
N GLU A 117 -13.21 -8.69 -13.09
CA GLU A 117 -14.19 -9.47 -12.32
C GLU A 117 -13.53 -10.38 -11.28
N ARG A 118 -12.22 -10.62 -11.40
CA ARG A 118 -11.44 -11.38 -10.40
C ARG A 118 -11.11 -10.57 -9.15
N ALA A 119 -11.26 -9.24 -9.19
CA ALA A 119 -11.03 -8.41 -8.02
C ALA A 119 -11.98 -8.86 -6.89
N ARG A 120 -11.41 -9.11 -5.70
CA ARG A 120 -12.20 -9.50 -4.54
C ARG A 120 -13.23 -8.42 -4.24
N GLN A 121 -14.48 -8.80 -4.10
CA GLN A 121 -15.55 -7.88 -3.75
C GLN A 121 -15.52 -7.57 -2.25
N LEU A 122 -16.14 -6.46 -1.86
CA LEU A 122 -16.28 -6.10 -0.45
C LEU A 122 -16.99 -7.23 0.29
N ALA A 123 -16.33 -7.82 1.27
CA ALA A 123 -16.97 -8.74 2.20
C ALA A 123 -17.72 -7.92 3.25
N TYR A 124 -18.94 -8.32 3.57
CA TYR A 124 -19.65 -7.81 4.74
C TYR A 124 -18.85 -8.15 6.00
N LEU A 125 -18.97 -7.31 7.03
CA LEU A 125 -18.43 -7.64 8.35
C LEU A 125 -18.98 -8.99 8.84
N PRO A 126 -18.16 -9.82 9.50
CA PRO A 126 -18.61 -11.09 10.03
C PRO A 126 -19.73 -10.89 11.06
N SER A 127 -20.75 -11.76 11.02
CA SER A 127 -21.83 -11.77 12.03
C SER A 127 -21.30 -12.16 13.40
N GLU A 128 -22.03 -11.85 14.48
CA GLU A 128 -21.67 -12.30 15.83
C GLU A 128 -21.51 -13.83 15.92
N GLU A 129 -22.35 -14.57 15.20
CA GLU A 129 -22.25 -16.03 15.10
C GLU A 129 -20.92 -16.44 14.46
N THR A 130 -20.53 -15.79 13.35
CA THR A 130 -19.24 -16.03 12.70
C THR A 130 -18.08 -15.66 13.63
N ILE A 131 -18.25 -14.58 14.41
CA ILE A 131 -17.27 -14.13 15.39
C ILE A 131 -17.07 -15.19 16.49
N GLY A 132 -18.17 -15.64 17.09
CA GLY A 132 -18.15 -16.69 18.11
C GLY A 132 -17.61 -18.02 17.58
N LEU A 133 -17.95 -18.39 16.35
CA LEU A 133 -17.40 -19.61 15.72
C LEU A 133 -15.89 -19.53 15.58
N PHE A 134 -15.33 -18.43 15.07
CA PHE A 134 -13.88 -18.34 14.93
C PHE A 134 -13.17 -18.32 16.28
N LEU A 135 -13.73 -17.63 17.29
CA LEU A 135 -13.11 -17.55 18.62
C LEU A 135 -13.05 -18.92 19.30
N ASN A 136 -14.12 -19.70 19.18
CA ASN A 136 -14.21 -21.03 19.80
C ASN A 136 -13.38 -22.10 19.07
N HIS A 137 -13.18 -21.97 17.75
CA HIS A 137 -12.40 -22.93 16.96
C HIS A 137 -10.93 -22.52 16.77
N ALA A 138 -10.56 -21.29 17.12
CA ALA A 138 -9.18 -20.83 17.04
C ALA A 138 -8.26 -21.61 17.97
N LYS A 139 -7.01 -21.77 17.56
CA LYS A 139 -6.01 -22.43 18.41
C LYS A 139 -5.69 -21.53 19.59
N LYS A 140 -5.63 -22.09 20.80
CA LYS A 140 -5.20 -21.34 21.99
C LYS A 140 -3.83 -20.70 21.75
N GLY A 141 -3.72 -19.39 21.98
CA GLY A 141 -2.53 -18.59 21.74
C GLY A 141 -2.42 -18.02 20.32
N GLU A 142 -3.36 -18.30 19.41
CA GLU A 142 -3.41 -17.68 18.09
C GLU A 142 -3.68 -16.18 18.20
N ILE A 143 -2.96 -15.38 17.41
CA ILE A 143 -3.10 -13.92 17.42
C ILE A 143 -4.39 -13.53 16.71
N LEU A 144 -5.29 -12.84 17.41
CA LEU A 144 -6.62 -12.43 16.95
C LEU A 144 -6.58 -11.68 15.61
N ARG A 145 -5.67 -10.70 15.46
CA ARG A 145 -5.47 -9.97 14.20
C ARG A 145 -5.21 -10.89 13.01
N LYS A 146 -4.38 -11.93 13.18
CA LYS A 146 -4.02 -12.88 12.11
C LYS A 146 -5.19 -13.77 11.72
N ALA A 147 -6.08 -14.07 12.67
CA ALA A 147 -7.33 -14.77 12.38
C ALA A 147 -8.29 -13.84 11.61
N LEU A 148 -8.49 -12.61 12.08
CA LEU A 148 -9.42 -11.65 11.49
C LEU A 148 -9.07 -11.26 10.05
N ILE A 149 -7.79 -11.08 9.71
CA ILE A 149 -7.35 -10.59 8.39
C ILE A 149 -7.83 -11.44 7.20
N LYS A 150 -8.24 -12.69 7.43
CA LYS A 150 -8.78 -13.60 6.42
C LYS A 150 -10.26 -13.36 6.12
N HIS A 151 -10.96 -12.68 7.03
CA HIS A 151 -12.41 -12.51 7.02
C HIS A 151 -12.84 -11.06 6.83
N VAL A 152 -11.91 -10.10 6.88
CA VAL A 152 -12.20 -8.66 6.81
C VAL A 152 -11.26 -7.95 5.84
N PRO A 153 -11.70 -6.87 5.17
CA PRO A 153 -10.88 -6.13 4.21
C PRO A 153 -9.95 -5.07 4.86
N PHE A 154 -9.61 -5.25 6.15
CA PHE A 154 -8.82 -4.28 6.92
C PHE A 154 -7.32 -4.57 6.91
N SER A 155 -6.50 -3.52 6.97
CA SER A 155 -5.06 -3.65 7.12
C SER A 155 -4.69 -4.13 8.53
N SER A 156 -3.51 -4.74 8.68
CA SER A 156 -3.02 -5.15 10.00
C SER A 156 -2.92 -3.98 10.98
N ALA A 157 -2.43 -2.82 10.52
CA ALA A 157 -2.29 -1.63 11.35
C ALA A 157 -3.65 -1.06 11.81
N LEU A 158 -4.67 -1.12 10.95
CA LEU A 158 -6.02 -0.72 11.33
C LEU A 158 -6.61 -1.68 12.36
N LEU A 159 -6.43 -2.99 12.17
CA LEU A 159 -6.86 -3.99 13.15
C LEU A 159 -6.18 -3.80 14.51
N ASP A 160 -4.87 -3.57 14.53
CA ASP A 160 -4.14 -3.29 15.78
C ASP A 160 -4.69 -2.06 16.49
N HIS A 161 -4.96 -0.99 15.75
CA HIS A 161 -5.52 0.24 16.28
C HIS A 161 -6.89 0.01 16.94
N VAL A 162 -7.82 -0.64 16.24
CA VAL A 162 -9.19 -0.82 16.77
C VAL A 162 -9.24 -1.81 17.92
N LEU A 163 -8.37 -2.82 17.94
CA LEU A 163 -8.22 -3.72 19.08
C LEU A 163 -7.77 -2.94 20.33
N ILE A 164 -6.75 -2.09 20.19
CA ILE A 164 -6.31 -1.19 21.27
C ILE A 164 -7.46 -0.29 21.73
N SER A 165 -8.22 0.28 20.80
CA SER A 165 -9.33 1.20 21.11
C SER A 165 -10.44 0.54 21.94
N VAL A 166 -10.68 -0.77 21.80
CA VAL A 166 -11.63 -1.52 22.63
C VAL A 166 -10.99 -2.17 23.88
N GLY A 167 -9.75 -1.78 24.20
CA GLY A 167 -9.03 -2.24 25.38
C GLY A 167 -8.40 -3.62 25.26
N LEU A 168 -8.20 -4.13 24.03
CA LEU A 168 -7.46 -5.36 23.77
C LEU A 168 -6.02 -5.01 23.33
N PRO A 169 -5.00 -5.79 23.74
CA PRO A 169 -3.65 -5.55 23.25
C PRO A 169 -3.55 -5.80 21.74
N ALA A 170 -2.63 -5.11 21.05
CA ALA A 170 -2.42 -5.31 19.61
C ALA A 170 -2.08 -6.78 19.29
N ASP A 171 -1.28 -7.44 20.11
CA ASP A 171 -0.93 -8.85 19.98
C ASP A 171 -1.92 -9.81 20.68
N CYS A 172 -3.16 -9.38 20.92
CA CYS A 172 -4.23 -10.16 21.57
C CYS A 172 -4.27 -11.61 21.11
N LYS A 173 -4.17 -12.54 22.07
CA LYS A 173 -4.15 -13.99 21.87
C LYS A 173 -5.47 -14.62 22.30
N ILE A 174 -6.05 -15.39 21.40
CA ILE A 174 -7.31 -16.11 21.63
C ILE A 174 -7.07 -17.23 22.66
N GLY A 175 -7.95 -17.34 23.66
CA GLY A 175 -7.85 -18.25 24.80
C GLY A 175 -6.85 -17.84 25.88
N ILE A 176 -6.28 -16.62 25.80
CA ILE A 176 -5.40 -16.03 26.83
C ILE A 176 -5.93 -14.64 27.20
N ASP A 177 -5.97 -13.71 26.25
CA ASP A 177 -6.40 -12.32 26.46
C ASP A 177 -7.91 -12.13 26.20
N LEU A 178 -8.48 -13.03 25.39
CA LEU A 178 -9.87 -13.00 24.97
C LEU A 178 -10.40 -14.43 24.80
N ASP A 179 -11.65 -14.68 25.19
CA ASP A 179 -12.32 -16.00 25.12
C ASP A 179 -13.50 -15.99 24.13
N GLY A 180 -14.23 -17.11 24.05
CA GLY A 180 -15.43 -17.23 23.23
C GLY A 180 -16.72 -16.71 23.88
N SER A 181 -16.63 -15.90 24.94
CA SER A 181 -17.81 -15.37 25.64
C SER A 181 -18.54 -14.31 24.81
N LEU A 182 -19.80 -14.04 25.16
CA LEU A 182 -20.60 -12.99 24.51
C LEU A 182 -19.94 -11.60 24.63
N ALA A 183 -19.37 -11.28 25.80
CA ALA A 183 -18.68 -10.00 26.01
C ALA A 183 -17.45 -9.85 25.09
N SER A 184 -16.71 -10.94 24.87
CA SER A 184 -15.57 -10.97 23.94
C SER A 184 -16.01 -10.80 22.49
N ILE A 185 -17.10 -11.46 22.10
CA ILE A 185 -17.71 -11.32 20.77
C ILE A 185 -18.17 -9.88 20.52
N GLU A 186 -18.84 -9.26 21.50
CA GLU A 186 -19.30 -7.87 21.43
C GLU A 186 -18.13 -6.89 21.26
N LYS A 187 -17.03 -7.05 22.01
CA LYS A 187 -15.83 -6.24 21.86
C LYS A 187 -15.21 -6.34 20.47
N VAL A 188 -15.12 -7.56 19.91
CA VAL A 188 -14.59 -7.74 18.54
C VAL A 188 -15.52 -7.08 17.53
N LYS A 189 -16.84 -7.22 17.68
CA LYS A 189 -17.82 -6.56 16.81
C LYS A 189 -17.69 -5.04 16.86
N GLU A 190 -17.53 -4.46 18.06
CA GLU A 190 -17.31 -3.03 18.24
C GLU A 190 -16.02 -2.57 17.53
N ALA A 191 -14.91 -3.31 17.70
CA ALA A 191 -13.66 -3.01 17.02
C ALA A 191 -13.80 -3.04 15.49
N LEU A 192 -14.51 -4.03 14.94
CA LEU A 192 -14.73 -4.13 13.49
C LEU A 192 -15.62 -3.01 12.94
N LYS A 193 -16.63 -2.56 13.69
CA LYS A 193 -17.43 -1.39 13.33
C LYS A 193 -16.60 -0.11 13.30
N LEU A 194 -15.73 0.07 14.30
CA LEU A 194 -14.80 1.21 14.33
C LEU A 194 -13.82 1.16 13.14
N ALA A 195 -13.37 -0.03 12.75
CA ALA A 195 -12.49 -0.20 11.60
C ALA A 195 -13.20 0.19 10.28
N GLU A 196 -14.46 -0.20 10.13
CA GLU A 196 -15.29 0.18 8.99
C GLU A 196 -15.46 1.70 8.91
N GLU A 197 -15.80 2.35 10.03
CA GLU A 197 -15.92 3.81 10.10
C GLU A 197 -14.64 4.54 9.70
N ILE A 198 -13.50 4.12 10.27
CA ILE A 198 -12.19 4.70 9.94
C ILE A 198 -11.85 4.47 8.46
N GLN A 199 -12.05 3.27 7.93
CA GLN A 199 -11.78 2.97 6.53
C GLN A 199 -12.67 3.78 5.59
N GLU A 200 -13.97 3.90 5.88
CA GLU A 200 -14.89 4.71 5.10
C GLU A 200 -14.48 6.19 5.10
N ASN A 201 -14.05 6.71 6.25
CA ASN A 201 -13.57 8.08 6.36
C ASN A 201 -12.33 8.29 5.47
N ILE A 202 -11.36 7.38 5.52
CA ILE A 202 -10.16 7.41 4.68
C ILE A 202 -10.51 7.35 3.19
N HIS A 203 -11.56 6.61 2.79
CA HIS A 203 -11.99 6.52 1.39
C HIS A 203 -12.70 7.78 0.91
N LYS A 204 -13.51 8.42 1.76
CA LYS A 204 -14.39 9.52 1.38
C LYS A 204 -13.72 10.89 1.52
N ASN A 205 -12.74 11.02 2.41
CA ASN A 205 -12.15 12.29 2.79
C ASN A 205 -10.64 12.35 2.54
N PRO A 206 -10.09 13.53 2.20
CA PRO A 206 -8.65 13.74 2.23
C PRO A 206 -8.07 13.48 3.62
N THR A 207 -6.93 12.78 3.68
CA THR A 207 -6.25 12.46 4.94
C THR A 207 -4.87 13.11 5.02
N LYS A 208 -4.45 13.35 6.27
CA LYS A 208 -3.05 13.59 6.61
C LYS A 208 -2.21 12.34 6.34
N GLY A 209 -0.90 12.49 6.35
CA GLY A 209 0.04 11.38 6.26
C GLY A 209 0.87 11.24 7.52
N TYR A 210 1.20 10.01 7.89
CA TYR A 210 1.99 9.72 9.08
C TYR A 210 3.14 8.79 8.71
N ILE A 211 4.36 9.09 9.16
CA ILE A 211 5.54 8.22 9.00
C ILE A 211 5.99 7.74 10.37
N CYS A 212 6.05 6.42 10.54
CA CYS A 212 6.56 5.78 11.75
C CYS A 212 8.07 5.55 11.62
N TYR A 213 8.84 6.00 12.61
CA TYR A 213 10.30 5.91 12.61
C TYR A 213 10.86 5.40 13.94
N GLN A 214 12.11 4.91 13.92
CA GLN A 214 12.88 4.60 15.13
C GLN A 214 14.18 5.39 15.13
N THR A 215 14.56 5.91 16.30
CA THR A 215 15.83 6.60 16.50
C THR A 215 16.91 5.62 16.96
N HIS A 216 18.11 5.76 16.40
CA HIS A 216 19.30 5.06 16.88
C HIS A 216 20.46 6.05 16.99
N GLN A 217 21.37 5.82 17.94
CA GLN A 217 22.57 6.64 18.07
C GLN A 217 23.67 6.12 17.15
N LEU A 218 24.30 7.03 16.43
CA LEU A 218 25.49 6.79 15.63
C LEU A 218 26.75 6.89 16.49
N GLY A 219 27.87 6.36 15.97
CA GLY A 219 29.14 6.27 16.70
C GLY A 219 29.78 7.63 17.05
N ASP A 220 29.32 8.71 16.44
CA ASP A 220 29.71 10.10 16.71
C ASP A 220 28.77 10.82 17.69
N GLY A 221 27.76 10.13 18.23
CA GLY A 221 26.76 10.68 19.14
C GLY A 221 25.59 11.38 18.46
N THR A 222 25.54 11.42 17.12
CA THR A 222 24.37 11.93 16.39
C THR A 222 23.22 10.94 16.43
N VAL A 223 21.98 11.43 16.41
CA VAL A 223 20.77 10.59 16.38
C VAL A 223 20.30 10.48 14.93
N ALA A 224 20.19 9.26 14.44
CA ALA A 224 19.66 8.96 13.12
C ALA A 224 18.27 8.32 13.21
N GLU A 225 17.41 8.65 12.26
CA GLU A 225 16.06 8.10 12.15
C GLU A 225 15.99 7.05 11.03
N THR A 226 15.43 5.89 11.37
CA THR A 226 15.05 4.87 10.39
C THR A 226 13.56 4.90 10.19
N TYR A 227 13.10 5.17 8.97
CA TYR A 227 11.69 5.12 8.62
C TYR A 227 11.25 3.67 8.36
N HIS A 228 10.12 3.27 8.95
CA HIS A 228 9.63 1.89 8.88
C HIS A 228 8.33 1.77 8.10
N GLU A 229 7.34 2.60 8.42
CA GLU A 229 6.00 2.50 7.85
C GLU A 229 5.41 3.89 7.60
N TYR A 230 4.44 3.96 6.69
CA TYR A 230 3.65 5.17 6.44
C TYR A 230 2.17 4.83 6.36
N HIS A 231 1.32 5.69 6.91
CA HIS A 231 -0.11 5.43 7.07
C HIS A 231 -0.96 6.68 6.79
N PRO A 232 -2.19 6.52 6.26
CA PRO A 232 -3.13 7.63 6.06
C PRO A 232 -3.87 8.01 7.35
N TYR A 233 -3.55 7.37 8.48
CA TYR A 233 -4.23 7.54 9.75
C TYR A 233 -3.22 7.40 10.90
N ASN A 234 -3.47 8.12 12.01
CA ASN A 234 -2.61 8.09 13.19
C ASN A 234 -2.96 6.89 14.09
N PHE A 235 -2.37 5.73 13.81
CA PHE A 235 -2.71 4.50 14.51
C PHE A 235 -2.07 4.42 15.91
N SER A 236 -2.87 4.05 16.91
CA SER A 236 -2.51 4.04 18.35
C SER A 236 -1.24 3.27 18.69
N GLN A 237 -0.98 2.13 18.05
CA GLN A 237 0.21 1.32 18.30
C GLN A 237 1.54 2.07 18.07
N PHE A 238 1.51 3.17 17.31
CA PHE A 238 2.68 4.01 17.05
C PHE A 238 2.76 5.25 17.95
N THR A 239 1.72 5.54 18.74
CA THR A 239 1.65 6.75 19.57
C THR A 239 1.49 6.47 21.06
N LEU A 240 1.19 5.23 21.45
CA LEU A 240 1.16 4.83 22.85
C LEU A 240 2.53 5.07 23.53
N PRO A 241 2.57 5.40 24.84
CA PRO A 241 3.83 5.60 25.57
C PRO A 241 4.77 4.39 25.56
N THR A 242 4.22 3.19 25.35
CA THR A 242 4.97 1.94 25.24
C THR A 242 5.51 1.68 23.82
N SER A 243 5.16 2.52 22.85
CA SER A 243 5.61 2.36 21.47
C SER A 243 7.11 2.62 21.36
N LYS A 244 7.77 1.77 20.56
CA LYS A 244 9.18 1.94 20.20
C LYS A 244 9.39 2.86 19.00
N PHE A 245 8.31 3.45 18.49
CA PHE A 245 8.29 4.29 17.30
C PHE A 245 7.96 5.73 17.67
N GLY A 246 8.57 6.67 16.95
CA GLY A 246 8.06 8.03 16.81
C GLY A 246 7.17 8.15 15.57
N VAL A 247 6.38 9.22 15.49
CA VAL A 247 5.51 9.52 14.35
C VAL A 247 5.74 10.94 13.86
N HIS A 248 6.07 11.09 12.58
CA HIS A 248 6.03 12.38 11.88
C HIS A 248 4.69 12.56 11.19
N GLU A 249 4.04 13.71 11.37
CA GLU A 249 2.78 14.07 10.73
C GLU A 249 3.02 15.00 9.54
N TYR A 250 2.29 14.77 8.44
CA TYR A 250 2.31 15.55 7.22
C TYR A 250 0.91 16.03 6.85
N PRO A 251 0.77 17.23 6.25
CA PRO A 251 -0.51 17.79 5.82
C PRO A 251 -1.35 16.87 4.93
N THR A 252 -0.72 16.09 4.06
CA THR A 252 -1.38 15.14 3.17
C THR A 252 -0.69 13.78 3.15
N PHE A 253 -1.46 12.72 2.85
CA PHE A 253 -0.88 11.38 2.69
C PHE A 253 0.16 11.30 1.57
N SER A 254 -0.06 12.03 0.47
CA SER A 254 0.89 12.15 -0.64
C SER A 254 2.25 12.73 -0.20
N GLU A 255 2.24 13.77 0.65
CA GLU A 255 3.48 14.37 1.17
C GLU A 255 4.26 13.41 2.08
N ALA A 256 3.57 12.64 2.91
CA ALA A 256 4.22 11.60 3.71
C ALA A 256 4.89 10.54 2.82
N ILE A 257 4.24 10.10 1.73
CA ILE A 257 4.84 9.14 0.80
C ILE A 257 6.06 9.74 0.09
N ASP A 258 5.96 10.99 -0.39
CA ASP A 258 7.08 11.69 -1.02
C ASP A 258 8.29 11.72 -0.07
N LYS A 259 8.09 12.14 1.18
CA LYS A 259 9.17 12.22 2.17
C LYS A 259 9.71 10.84 2.56
N PHE A 260 8.84 9.84 2.72
CA PHE A 260 9.24 8.49 3.08
C PHE A 260 10.22 7.89 2.06
N TYR A 261 9.88 8.01 0.78
CA TYR A 261 10.70 7.43 -0.28
C TYR A 261 11.92 8.27 -0.65
N SER A 262 11.90 9.60 -0.47
CA SER A 262 13.13 10.41 -0.59
C SER A 262 14.20 9.90 0.37
N VAL A 263 13.84 9.71 1.64
CA VAL A 263 14.77 9.20 2.67
C VAL A 263 15.21 7.77 2.37
N LEU A 264 14.31 6.89 1.91
CA LEU A 264 14.68 5.54 1.53
C LEU A 264 15.63 5.48 0.32
N ASP A 265 15.41 6.32 -0.68
CA ASP A 265 16.24 6.35 -1.88
C ASP A 265 17.62 6.94 -1.57
N GLU A 266 17.70 7.95 -0.70
CA GLU A 266 18.96 8.47 -0.13
C GLU A 266 19.73 7.36 0.63
N GLN A 267 19.06 6.64 1.54
CA GLN A 267 19.67 5.54 2.29
C GLN A 267 20.16 4.40 1.38
N LYS A 268 19.39 4.03 0.35
CA LYS A 268 19.81 3.03 -0.63
C LYS A 268 21.01 3.49 -1.44
N ALA A 269 21.05 4.76 -1.84
CA ALA A 269 22.18 5.32 -2.58
C ALA A 269 23.46 5.30 -1.75
N GLU A 270 23.38 5.68 -0.48
CA GLU A 270 24.51 5.64 0.45
C GLU A 270 25.01 4.20 0.69
N GLN A 271 24.11 3.25 0.93
CA GLN A 271 24.48 1.84 1.10
C GLN A 271 25.16 1.28 -0.16
N LYS A 272 24.69 1.65 -1.35
CA LYS A 272 25.29 1.24 -2.62
C LYS A 272 26.68 1.83 -2.82
N ALA A 273 26.88 3.11 -2.45
CA ALA A 273 28.18 3.76 -2.51
C ALA A 273 29.19 3.09 -1.57
N LEU A 274 28.80 2.84 -0.31
CA LEU A 274 29.63 2.15 0.67
C LEU A 274 30.00 0.72 0.23
N ALA A 275 29.05 0.00 -0.38
CA ALA A 275 29.30 -1.33 -0.92
C ALA A 275 30.31 -1.29 -2.09
N ALA A 276 30.18 -0.32 -2.99
CA ALA A 276 31.11 -0.13 -4.11
C ALA A 276 32.52 0.23 -3.62
N GLU A 277 32.65 1.10 -2.62
CA GLU A 277 33.94 1.46 -2.01
C GLU A 277 34.61 0.25 -1.36
N LYS A 278 33.88 -0.54 -0.56
CA LYS A 278 34.38 -1.79 0.02
C LYS A 278 34.83 -2.79 -1.05
N GLN A 279 34.13 -2.86 -2.18
CA GLN A 279 34.49 -3.74 -3.29
C GLN A 279 35.75 -3.24 -4.01
N ALA A 280 35.88 -1.93 -4.24
CA ALA A 280 37.07 -1.31 -4.82
C ALA A 280 38.32 -1.51 -3.92
N LEU A 281 38.17 -1.35 -2.60
CA LEU A 281 39.25 -1.58 -1.63
C LEU A 281 39.72 -3.05 -1.67
N LYS A 282 38.80 -4.00 -1.69
CA LYS A 282 39.12 -5.44 -1.81
C LYS A 282 39.82 -5.78 -3.12
N ALA A 283 39.42 -5.16 -4.24
CA ALA A 283 40.06 -5.35 -5.53
C ALA A 283 41.48 -4.78 -5.56
N SER A 284 41.69 -3.60 -4.96
CA SER A 284 43.01 -2.99 -4.83
C SER A 284 43.96 -3.86 -3.97
N VAL A 285 43.50 -4.35 -2.82
CA VAL A 285 44.31 -5.27 -1.98
C VAL A 285 44.66 -6.55 -2.73
N ARG A 286 43.75 -7.11 -3.53
CA ARG A 286 44.02 -8.29 -4.38
C ARG A 286 44.98 -8.03 -5.54
N SER A 287 45.17 -6.79 -5.97
CA SER A 287 46.17 -6.47 -7.02
C SER A 287 47.60 -6.29 -6.48
N PHE A 288 47.76 -6.19 -5.15
CA PHE A 288 49.06 -6.06 -4.48
C PHE A 288 49.63 -7.40 -3.97
N PHE A 289 48.88 -8.51 -4.11
CA PHE A 289 49.30 -9.87 -3.80
C PHE A 289 49.17 -10.76 -5.05
#